data_AF-A0A843F840-F1
#
_entry.id   AF-A0A843F840-F1
#
_cell.length_a   1.000
_cell.length_b   1.000
_cell.length_c   1.000
_cell.angle_alpha   90.00
_cell.angle_beta   90.00
_cell.angle_gamma   90.00
#
_symmetry.space_group_name_H-M   'P 1'
#
loop_
_entity.id
_entity.type
_entity.pdbx_description
1 polymer ?
#
loop_
_entity_poly.entity_id
_entity_poly.type
_entity_poly.pdbx_seq_one_letter_code
_entity_poly.pdbx_strand_id
1 'polypeptide(L)'
;MSLIYSITSTISRNIEDMIGKSFLFTLIFKIFEFIENEWVNSYFKSLYPSENFLSIFKKSKILKEEIFSPLIVLVTFTLFLLLATEPVSRDLQFTILIAFISFFIGAAILPRFVLNDSEKNQIPLFDTKDVYSIGFCLTLIGIVFLFISIASVGGLPILKSSLRYSLKPIFTMPVFLVIPGIGLIA
;
A
#
# COMPACT_ATOMS: atom_id res chain seq x y z
N MET A 1 10.09 24.91 1.46
CA MET A 1 9.06 23.97 1.96
C MET A 1 7.99 24.74 2.72
N SER A 2 6.74 24.26 2.73
CA SER A 2 5.64 24.95 3.43
C SER A 2 5.85 24.97 4.95
N LEU A 3 5.32 25.98 5.63
CA LEU A 3 5.40 26.13 7.09
C LEU A 3 4.78 24.92 7.82
N ILE A 4 3.71 24.36 7.24
CA ILE A 4 3.05 23.14 7.74
C ILE A 4 4.04 21.97 7.69
N TYR A 5 4.72 21.78 6.57
CA TYR A 5 5.70 20.69 6.41
C TYR A 5 6.83 20.81 7.45
N SER A 6 7.41 22.00 7.65
CA SER A 6 8.50 22.17 8.61
C SER A 6 8.09 21.92 10.06
N ILE A 7 6.87 22.29 10.43
CA ILE A 7 6.34 22.04 11.79
C ILE A 7 6.11 20.54 11.97
N THR A 8 5.42 19.91 11.01
CA THR A 8 5.13 18.48 11.07
C THR A 8 6.41 17.66 11.11
N SER A 9 7.38 17.95 10.25
CA SER A 9 8.64 17.20 10.22
C SER A 9 9.44 17.37 11.51
N THR A 10 9.49 18.58 12.08
CA THR A 10 10.18 18.81 13.36
C THR A 10 9.53 18.05 14.51
N ILE A 11 8.20 18.08 14.61
CA ILE A 11 7.47 17.32 15.63
C ILE A 11 7.69 15.82 15.45
N SER A 12 7.57 15.33 14.21
CA SER A 12 7.76 13.90 13.91
C SER A 12 9.17 13.42 14.23
N ARG A 13 10.21 14.18 13.89
CA ARG A 13 11.61 13.88 14.24
C ARG A 13 11.80 13.80 15.75
N ASN A 14 11.24 14.76 16.50
CA ASN A 14 11.37 14.77 17.96
C ASN A 14 10.69 13.56 18.61
N ILE A 15 9.50 13.18 18.12
CA ILE A 15 8.78 12.00 18.61
C ILE A 15 9.56 10.72 18.30
N GLU A 16 10.04 10.59 17.06
CA GLU A 16 10.88 9.46 16.63
C GLU A 16 12.15 9.36 17.50
N ASP A 17 12.90 10.45 17.67
CA ASP A 17 14.13 10.46 18.48
C ASP A 17 13.86 10.11 19.94
N MET A 18 12.75 10.59 20.51
CA MET A 18 12.37 10.30 21.90
C MET A 18 12.00 8.83 22.09
N ILE A 19 11.22 8.26 21.16
CA ILE A 19 10.80 6.87 21.21
C ILE A 19 11.97 5.94 20.89
N GLY A 20 12.78 6.28 19.89
CA GLY A 20 13.97 5.52 19.49
C GLY A 20 15.00 5.38 20.62
N LYS A 21 15.10 6.38 21.49
CA LYS A 21 15.95 6.35 22.70
C LYS A 21 15.29 5.64 23.90
N SER A 22 14.01 5.32 23.81
CA SER A 22 13.29 4.63 24.89
C SER A 22 13.81 3.20 25.06
N PHE A 23 14.10 2.82 26.30
CA PHE A 23 14.54 1.46 26.64
C PHE A 23 13.57 0.39 26.12
N LEU A 24 12.26 0.64 26.24
CA LEU A 24 11.22 -0.30 25.81
C LEU A 24 11.25 -0.51 24.29
N PHE A 25 11.45 0.56 23.53
CA PHE A 25 11.56 0.47 22.08
C PHE A 25 12.81 -0.31 21.65
N THR A 26 13.96 0.01 22.23
CA THR A 26 15.23 -0.70 21.97
C THR A 26 15.14 -2.18 22.34
N LEU A 27 14.48 -2.51 23.44
CA LEU A 27 14.27 -3.89 23.87
C LEU A 27 13.40 -4.65 22.86
N ILE A 28 12.26 -4.06 22.46
CA ILE A 28 11.36 -4.66 21.47
C ILE A 28 12.07 -4.85 20.14
N PHE A 29 12.80 -3.84 19.66
CA PHE A 29 13.57 -3.94 18.43
C PHE A 29 14.63 -5.03 18.49
N LYS A 30 15.35 -5.16 19.60
CA LYS A 30 16.31 -6.26 19.80
C LYS A 30 15.65 -7.63 19.77
N ILE A 31 14.45 -7.76 20.34
CA ILE A 31 13.69 -9.01 20.29
C ILE A 31 13.29 -9.31 18.83
N PHE A 32 12.79 -8.32 18.10
CA PHE A 32 12.44 -8.51 16.69
C PHE A 32 13.65 -8.81 15.82
N GLU A 33 14.77 -8.12 16.02
CA GLU A 33 16.05 -8.38 15.35
C GLU A 33 16.55 -9.79 15.65
N PHE A 34 16.41 -10.25 16.89
CA PHE A 34 16.72 -11.63 17.25
C PHE A 34 15.83 -12.63 16.49
N ILE A 35 14.51 -12.42 16.47
CA ILE A 35 13.56 -13.27 15.74
C ILE A 35 13.85 -13.25 14.24
N GLU A 36 14.14 -12.09 13.67
CA GLU A 36 14.49 -11.92 12.27
C GLU A 36 15.78 -12.68 11.95
N ASN A 37 16.81 -12.57 12.78
CA ASN A 37 18.05 -13.32 12.60
C ASN A 37 17.84 -14.84 12.65
N GLU A 38 17.03 -15.33 13.58
CA GLU A 38 16.65 -16.75 13.64
C GLU A 38 15.88 -17.17 12.39
N TRP A 39 14.92 -16.35 11.94
CA TRP A 39 14.18 -16.60 10.71
C TRP A 39 15.09 -16.62 9.47
N VAL A 40 15.95 -15.62 9.33
CA VAL A 40 16.87 -15.43 8.20
C VAL A 40 17.89 -16.56 8.10
N ASN A 41 18.30 -17.13 9.24
CA ASN A 41 19.22 -18.27 9.30
C ASN A 41 18.50 -19.62 9.37
N SER A 42 17.17 -19.63 9.41
CA SER A 42 16.39 -20.86 9.49
C SER A 42 16.36 -21.63 8.17
N TYR A 43 16.18 -22.95 8.28
CA TYR A 43 15.85 -23.80 7.14
C TYR A 43 14.58 -23.32 6.41
N PHE A 44 13.60 -22.74 7.12
CA PHE A 44 12.34 -22.27 6.55
C PHE A 44 12.52 -21.11 5.57
N LYS A 45 13.58 -20.31 5.68
CA LYS A 45 13.89 -19.28 4.67
C LYS A 45 14.05 -19.90 3.27
N SER A 46 14.58 -21.11 3.16
CA SER A 46 14.74 -21.81 1.87
C SER A 46 13.42 -22.16 1.19
N LEU A 47 12.30 -22.19 1.94
CA LEU A 47 10.96 -22.39 1.38
C LEU A 47 10.39 -21.12 0.76
N TYR A 48 10.94 -19.95 1.10
CA TYR A 48 10.49 -18.68 0.55
C TYR A 48 11.21 -18.38 -0.78
N PRO A 49 10.53 -17.72 -1.71
CA PRO A 49 11.12 -17.40 -3.00
C PRO A 49 12.33 -16.48 -2.82
N SER A 50 13.47 -16.85 -3.42
CA SER A 50 14.70 -16.05 -3.39
C SER A 50 14.50 -14.63 -3.96
N GLU A 51 15.41 -13.71 -3.67
CA GLU A 51 15.41 -12.35 -4.24
C GLU A 51 15.30 -12.33 -5.77
N ASN A 52 15.81 -13.39 -6.42
CA ASN A 52 15.76 -13.57 -7.86
C ASN A 52 14.54 -14.38 -8.34
N PHE A 53 13.57 -14.70 -7.49
CA PHE A 53 12.37 -15.44 -7.92
C PHE A 53 11.62 -14.71 -9.03
N LEU A 54 11.49 -13.38 -8.91
CA LEU A 54 10.87 -12.56 -9.95
C LEU A 54 11.77 -12.35 -11.19
N SER A 55 13.03 -12.82 -11.18
CA SER A 55 13.91 -12.75 -12.35
C SER A 55 13.41 -13.61 -13.53
N ILE A 56 12.61 -14.64 -13.26
CA ILE A 56 11.92 -15.43 -14.29
C ILE A 56 10.95 -14.54 -15.08
N PHE A 57 10.27 -13.61 -14.40
CA PHE A 57 9.39 -12.62 -15.01
C PHE A 57 10.18 -11.54 -15.77
N LYS A 58 11.41 -11.22 -15.33
CA LYS A 58 12.29 -10.27 -16.04
C LYS A 58 12.75 -10.76 -17.42
N LYS A 59 12.80 -12.09 -17.65
CA LYS A 59 13.20 -12.66 -18.95
C LYS A 59 12.11 -12.56 -20.01
N SER A 60 10.85 -12.41 -19.62
CA SER A 60 9.75 -12.31 -20.56
C SER A 60 9.37 -10.86 -20.80
N LYS A 61 9.56 -10.42 -22.05
CA LYS A 61 9.11 -9.10 -22.51
C LYS A 61 7.60 -8.90 -22.28
N ILE A 62 6.82 -9.96 -22.46
CA ILE A 62 5.36 -9.97 -22.26
C ILE A 62 5.00 -9.72 -20.79
N LEU A 63 5.65 -10.42 -19.85
CA LEU A 63 5.38 -10.26 -18.41
C LEU A 63 5.84 -8.89 -17.88
N LYS A 64 6.87 -8.30 -18.50
CA LYS A 64 7.45 -7.02 -18.09
C LYS A 64 6.73 -5.79 -18.66
N GLU A 65 6.34 -5.84 -19.93
CA GLU A 65 5.81 -4.67 -20.66
C GLU A 65 4.32 -4.80 -21.01
N GLU A 66 3.82 -6.02 -21.23
CA GLU A 66 2.47 -6.22 -21.76
C GLU A 66 1.42 -6.59 -20.70
N ILE A 67 1.78 -7.30 -19.63
CA ILE A 67 0.84 -7.60 -18.53
C ILE A 67 0.41 -6.36 -17.76
N PHE A 68 1.26 -5.35 -17.68
CA PHE A 68 0.92 -4.06 -17.05
C PHE A 68 0.43 -3.03 -18.07
N SER A 69 0.31 -3.41 -19.34
CA SER A 69 -0.37 -2.56 -20.33
C SER A 69 -1.85 -2.45 -19.94
N PRO A 70 -2.47 -1.26 -19.99
CA PRO A 70 -3.90 -1.11 -19.83
C PRO A 70 -4.71 -2.08 -20.72
N LEU A 71 -4.15 -2.50 -21.86
CA LEU A 71 -4.73 -3.49 -22.76
C LEU A 71 -4.99 -4.86 -22.10
N ILE A 72 -4.28 -5.23 -21.03
CA ILE A 72 -4.53 -6.49 -20.32
C ILE A 72 -5.97 -6.57 -19.78
N VAL A 73 -6.53 -5.43 -19.37
CA VAL A 73 -7.91 -5.35 -18.84
C VAL A 73 -8.90 -5.73 -19.94
N LEU A 74 -8.65 -5.28 -21.18
CA LEU A 74 -9.46 -5.63 -22.35
C LEU A 74 -9.36 -7.12 -22.65
N VAL A 75 -8.15 -7.69 -22.67
CA VAL A 75 -7.93 -9.12 -22.95
C VAL A 75 -8.62 -9.98 -21.89
N THR A 76 -8.44 -9.65 -20.61
CA THR A 76 -9.01 -10.42 -19.49
C THR A 76 -10.54 -10.35 -19.48
N PHE A 77 -11.10 -9.17 -19.72
CA PHE A 77 -12.55 -9.00 -19.80
C PHE A 77 -13.14 -9.66 -21.05
N THR A 78 -12.43 -9.66 -22.18
CA THR A 78 -12.86 -10.39 -23.38
C THR A 78 -12.87 -11.90 -23.15
N LEU A 79 -11.84 -12.44 -22.47
CA LEU A 79 -11.82 -13.84 -22.04
C LEU A 79 -12.97 -14.15 -21.08
N PHE A 80 -13.28 -13.24 -20.15
CA PHE A 80 -14.42 -13.37 -19.25
C PHE A 80 -15.76 -13.44 -20.02
N LEU A 81 -15.95 -12.59 -21.02
CA LEU A 81 -17.15 -12.63 -21.87
C LEU A 81 -17.22 -13.89 -22.74
N LEU A 82 -16.10 -14.40 -23.23
CA LEU A 82 -16.04 -15.66 -23.98
C LEU A 82 -16.43 -16.86 -23.11
N LEU A 83 -16.16 -16.81 -21.81
CA LEU A 83 -16.54 -17.82 -20.83
C LEU A 83 -17.97 -17.63 -20.30
N ALA A 84 -18.68 -16.58 -20.72
CA ALA A 84 -20.06 -16.37 -20.32
C ALA A 84 -20.97 -17.42 -20.96
N THR A 85 -21.81 -18.03 -20.13
CA THR A 85 -22.75 -19.09 -20.54
C THR A 85 -23.97 -18.56 -21.30
N GLU A 86 -24.25 -17.26 -21.21
CA GLU A 86 -25.37 -16.61 -21.87
C GLU A 86 -24.90 -15.57 -22.88
N PRO A 87 -25.56 -15.46 -24.05
CA PRO A 87 -25.22 -14.46 -25.05
C PRO A 87 -25.50 -13.05 -24.52
N VAL A 88 -24.47 -12.19 -24.59
CA VAL A 88 -24.56 -10.79 -24.19
C VAL A 88 -25.55 -10.04 -25.10
N SER A 89 -26.49 -9.29 -24.51
CA SER A 89 -27.45 -8.48 -25.26
C SER A 89 -26.77 -7.39 -26.11
N ARG A 90 -27.37 -7.01 -27.25
CA ARG A 90 -26.77 -6.03 -28.17
C ARG A 90 -26.48 -4.68 -27.49
N ASP A 91 -27.38 -4.21 -26.64
CA ASP A 91 -27.22 -2.93 -25.93
C ASP A 91 -26.03 -2.97 -24.95
N LEU A 92 -25.85 -4.11 -24.28
CA LEU A 92 -24.72 -4.34 -23.38
C LEU A 92 -23.40 -4.44 -24.16
N GLN A 93 -23.40 -5.07 -25.34
CA GLN A 93 -22.22 -5.09 -26.22
C GLN A 93 -21.77 -3.68 -26.63
N PHE A 94 -22.71 -2.81 -27.02
CA PHE A 94 -22.39 -1.41 -27.36
C PHE A 94 -21.85 -0.63 -26.16
N THR A 95 -22.43 -0.83 -24.97
CA THR A 95 -21.99 -0.16 -23.75
C THR A 95 -20.57 -0.59 -23.35
N ILE A 96 -20.29 -1.90 -23.43
CA ILE A 96 -18.95 -2.44 -23.17
C ILE A 96 -17.94 -1.90 -24.18
N LEU A 97 -18.30 -1.83 -25.47
CA LEU A 97 -17.43 -1.30 -26.52
C LEU A 97 -17.06 0.17 -26.26
N ILE A 98 -18.05 1.01 -25.90
CA ILE A 98 -17.82 2.42 -25.57
C ILE A 98 -16.93 2.53 -24.33
N ALA A 99 -17.21 1.77 -23.28
CA ALA A 99 -16.41 1.76 -22.06
C ALA A 99 -14.95 1.36 -22.33
N PHE A 100 -14.72 0.38 -23.20
CA PHE A 100 -13.40 -0.04 -23.63
C PHE A 100 -12.63 1.02 -24.41
N ILE A 101 -13.28 1.69 -25.36
CA ILE A 101 -12.67 2.79 -26.12
C ILE A 101 -12.31 3.95 -25.18
N SER A 102 -13.24 4.33 -24.29
CA SER A 102 -13.01 5.39 -23.32
C SER A 102 -11.89 5.04 -22.34
N PHE A 103 -11.83 3.81 -21.86
CA PHE A 103 -10.74 3.33 -21.00
C PHE A 103 -9.40 3.33 -21.73
N PHE A 104 -9.35 2.86 -22.99
CA PHE A 104 -8.12 2.85 -23.78
C PHE A 104 -7.58 4.26 -24.02
N ILE A 105 -8.44 5.20 -24.42
CA ILE A 105 -8.07 6.61 -24.58
C ILE A 105 -7.62 7.20 -23.24
N GLY A 106 -8.40 6.97 -22.18
CA GLY A 106 -8.08 7.45 -20.83
C GLY A 106 -6.77 6.91 -20.27
N ALA A 107 -6.40 5.66 -20.59
CA ALA A 107 -5.20 5.03 -20.03
C ALA A 107 -3.95 5.21 -20.91
N ALA A 108 -4.09 5.30 -22.23
CA ALA A 108 -2.94 5.43 -23.15
C ALA A 108 -2.61 6.88 -23.53
N ILE A 109 -3.64 7.73 -23.66
CA ILE A 109 -3.52 9.09 -24.18
C ILE A 109 -3.46 10.08 -23.02
N LEU A 110 -4.40 10.01 -22.07
CA LEU A 110 -4.48 10.97 -20.96
C LEU A 110 -3.15 11.12 -20.19
N PRO A 111 -2.41 10.06 -19.82
CA PRO A 111 -1.16 10.21 -19.08
C PRO A 111 -0.11 10.97 -19.89
N ARG A 112 -0.07 10.76 -21.22
CA ARG A 112 0.88 11.45 -22.10
C ARG A 112 0.58 12.93 -22.28
N PHE A 113 -0.66 13.39 -22.07
CA PHE A 113 -1.02 14.80 -22.17
C PHE A 113 -1.07 15.49 -20.80
N VAL A 114 -1.46 14.78 -19.75
CA VAL A 114 -1.57 15.33 -18.38
C VAL A 114 -0.24 15.27 -17.64
N LEU A 115 0.62 14.28 -17.91
CA LEU A 115 1.90 14.11 -17.23
C LEU A 115 3.10 14.60 -18.06
N ASN A 116 2.94 14.97 -19.34
CA ASN A 116 4.08 15.41 -20.18
C ASN A 116 4.79 16.67 -19.65
N ASP A 117 4.09 17.54 -18.93
CA ASP A 117 4.69 18.73 -18.32
C ASP A 117 5.43 18.43 -17.00
N SER A 118 5.38 17.19 -16.52
CA SER A 118 6.02 16.83 -15.24
C SER A 118 7.52 16.52 -15.33
N GLU A 119 8.12 16.46 -16.53
CA GLU A 119 9.60 16.41 -16.64
C GLU A 119 10.28 17.71 -16.16
N LYS A 120 9.54 18.83 -16.09
CA LYS A 120 10.07 20.12 -15.57
C LYS A 120 9.67 20.45 -14.14
N ASN A 121 8.68 19.78 -13.59
CA ASN A 121 8.37 19.92 -12.17
C ASN A 121 9.29 18.97 -11.42
N GLN A 122 10.42 19.51 -10.97
CA GLN A 122 11.23 18.92 -9.90
C GLN A 122 10.27 18.38 -8.86
N ILE A 123 10.10 17.05 -8.83
CA ILE A 123 9.39 16.37 -7.74
C ILE A 123 10.02 16.97 -6.48
N PRO A 124 9.25 17.61 -5.58
CA PRO A 124 9.84 18.18 -4.39
C PRO A 124 10.60 17.05 -3.71
N LEU A 125 11.94 17.14 -3.70
CA LEU A 125 12.78 16.19 -3.01
C LEU A 125 12.47 16.36 -1.53
N PHE A 126 11.55 15.53 -1.04
CA PHE A 126 11.32 15.38 0.38
C PHE A 126 12.58 14.79 1.00
N ASP A 127 12.97 15.33 2.14
CA ASP A 127 14.06 14.76 2.92
C ASP A 127 13.62 13.35 3.36
N THR A 128 14.41 12.34 3.01
CA THR A 128 14.09 10.93 3.31
C THR A 128 13.95 10.69 4.82
N LYS A 129 14.69 11.45 5.64
CA LYS A 129 14.54 11.41 7.09
C LYS A 129 13.19 11.97 7.51
N ASP A 130 12.73 13.06 6.91
CA ASP A 130 11.40 13.62 7.20
C ASP A 130 10.29 12.63 6.85
N VAL A 131 10.39 12.01 5.67
CA VAL A 131 9.43 11.03 5.20
C VAL A 131 9.36 9.83 6.15
N TYR A 132 10.52 9.32 6.56
CA TYR A 132 10.62 8.23 7.52
C TYR A 132 10.01 8.60 8.88
N SER A 133 10.40 9.75 9.47
CA SER A 133 9.89 10.17 10.78
C SER A 133 8.37 10.39 10.76
N ILE A 134 7.83 10.93 9.65
CA ILE A 134 6.39 11.09 9.45
C ILE A 134 5.70 9.73 9.35
N GLY A 135 6.24 8.81 8.53
CA GLY A 135 5.74 7.44 8.40
C GLY A 135 5.72 6.69 9.74
N PHE A 136 6.78 6.84 10.54
CA PHE A 136 6.89 6.29 11.88
C PHE A 136 5.77 6.80 12.79
N CYS A 137 5.54 8.12 12.81
CA CYS A 137 4.48 8.72 13.62
C CYS A 137 3.08 8.27 13.19
N LEU A 138 2.81 8.18 11.89
CA LEU A 138 1.53 7.70 11.36
C LEU A 138 1.26 6.25 11.77
N THR A 139 2.29 5.40 11.70
CA THR A 139 2.22 4.00 12.12
C THR A 139 1.95 3.89 13.62
N LEU A 140 2.65 4.69 14.44
CA LEU A 140 2.45 4.74 15.88
C LEU A 140 1.02 5.14 16.26
N ILE A 141 0.50 6.21 15.65
CA ILE A 141 -0.87 6.68 15.88
C ILE A 141 -1.85 5.56 15.51
N GLY A 142 -1.68 4.93 14.35
CA GLY A 142 -2.54 3.84 13.93
C GLY A 142 -2.54 2.64 14.89
N ILE A 143 -1.38 2.27 15.42
CA ILE A 143 -1.25 1.20 16.43
C ILE A 143 -1.94 1.60 17.75
N VAL A 144 -1.73 2.82 18.24
CA VAL A 144 -2.38 3.31 19.47
C VAL A 144 -3.91 3.25 19.33
N PHE A 145 -4.44 3.74 18.20
CA PHE A 145 -5.87 3.70 17.93
C PHE A 145 -6.42 2.29 17.73
N LEU A 146 -5.62 1.34 17.25
CA LEU A 146 -5.99 -0.08 17.19
C LEU A 146 -6.27 -0.61 18.61
N PHE A 147 -5.35 -0.34 19.55
CA PHE A 147 -5.52 -0.76 20.94
C PHE A 147 -6.72 -0.09 21.62
N ILE A 148 -6.93 1.22 21.39
CA ILE A 148 -8.11 1.94 21.88
C ILE A 148 -9.39 1.33 21.32
N SER A 149 -9.41 0.98 20.04
CA SER A 149 -10.56 0.36 19.39
C SER A 149 -10.89 -1.01 20.00
N ILE A 150 -9.87 -1.86 20.22
CA ILE A 150 -10.02 -3.17 20.87
C ILE A 150 -10.54 -3.00 22.31
N ALA A 151 -9.96 -2.08 23.07
CA ALA A 151 -10.38 -1.80 24.44
C ALA A 151 -11.83 -1.27 24.50
N SER A 152 -12.20 -0.36 23.59
CA SER A 152 -13.55 0.21 23.53
C SER A 152 -14.64 -0.82 23.24
N VAL A 153 -14.31 -1.91 22.54
CA VAL A 153 -15.26 -2.94 22.13
C VAL A 153 -15.17 -4.19 23.03
N GLY A 154 -14.18 -4.24 23.93
CA GLY A 154 -14.01 -5.32 24.91
C GLY A 154 -13.49 -6.63 24.32
N GLY A 155 -12.81 -6.57 23.17
CA GLY A 155 -12.24 -7.77 22.54
C GLY A 155 -11.77 -7.53 21.10
N LEU A 156 -11.11 -8.54 20.54
CA LEU A 156 -10.62 -8.53 19.17
C LEU A 156 -11.76 -8.77 18.17
N PRO A 157 -12.11 -7.83 17.27
CA PRO A 157 -13.19 -7.98 16.30
C PRO A 157 -12.99 -9.10 15.27
N ILE A 158 -11.76 -9.58 15.14
CA ILE A 158 -11.41 -10.74 14.29
C ILE A 158 -11.90 -12.03 14.94
N LEU A 159 -11.79 -12.16 16.26
CA LEU A 159 -12.17 -13.36 17.01
C LEU A 159 -13.68 -13.46 17.23
N LYS A 160 -14.39 -12.32 17.26
CA LYS A 160 -15.84 -12.28 17.43
C LYS A 160 -16.47 -11.31 16.44
N SER A 161 -17.15 -11.85 15.43
CA SER A 161 -17.76 -11.09 14.33
C SER A 161 -18.76 -10.03 14.81
N SER A 162 -19.49 -10.27 15.90
CA SER A 162 -20.45 -9.31 16.45
C SER A 162 -19.80 -8.00 16.92
N LEU A 163 -18.54 -8.04 17.33
CA LEU A 163 -17.79 -6.86 17.79
C LEU A 163 -17.49 -5.88 16.65
N ARG A 164 -17.51 -6.34 15.39
CA ARG A 164 -17.29 -5.48 14.23
C ARG A 164 -18.36 -4.39 14.10
N TYR A 165 -19.59 -4.71 14.47
CA TYR A 165 -20.71 -3.75 14.43
C TYR A 165 -20.69 -2.76 15.60
N SER A 166 -19.93 -3.06 16.65
CA SER A 166 -19.76 -2.18 17.82
C SER A 166 -18.57 -1.22 17.68
N LEU A 167 -17.80 -1.33 16.59
CA LEU A 167 -16.67 -0.46 16.32
C LEU A 167 -17.13 0.98 16.12
N LYS A 168 -16.49 1.91 16.83
CA LYS A 168 -16.74 3.34 16.69
C LYS A 168 -15.86 3.92 15.58
N PRO A 169 -16.44 4.57 14.54
CA PRO A 169 -15.69 5.14 13.43
C PRO A 169 -14.55 6.07 13.86
N ILE A 170 -14.77 6.84 14.93
CA ILE A 170 -13.78 7.78 15.48
C ILE A 170 -12.48 7.10 15.93
N PHE A 171 -12.54 5.81 16.32
CA PHE A 171 -11.36 5.05 16.72
C PHE A 171 -10.81 4.18 15.60
N THR A 172 -11.65 3.75 14.65
CA THR A 172 -11.21 2.89 13.54
C THR A 172 -10.61 3.65 12.37
N MET A 173 -11.06 4.88 12.10
CA MET A 173 -10.50 5.66 10.99
C MET A 173 -9.00 5.93 11.14
N PRO A 174 -8.48 6.33 12.32
CA PRO A 174 -7.05 6.55 12.49
C PRO A 174 -6.19 5.27 12.38
N VAL A 175 -6.79 4.08 12.56
CA VAL A 175 -6.08 2.81 12.37
C VAL A 175 -5.60 2.66 10.91
N PHE A 176 -6.31 3.22 9.94
CA PHE A 176 -5.89 3.17 8.54
C PHE A 176 -4.62 3.94 8.25
N LEU A 177 -4.15 4.81 9.16
CA LEU A 177 -2.87 5.52 9.02
C LEU A 177 -1.66 4.58 9.03
N VAL A 178 -1.81 3.34 9.51
CA VAL A 178 -0.77 2.31 9.42
C VAL A 178 -0.40 2.02 7.96
N ILE A 179 -1.36 2.04 7.03
CA ILE A 179 -1.10 1.70 5.62
C ILE A 179 -0.16 2.71 4.95
N PRO A 180 -0.47 4.02 4.90
CA PRO A 180 0.47 5.00 4.38
C PRO A 180 1.70 5.12 5.27
N GLY A 181 1.59 4.91 6.59
CA GLY A 181 2.72 4.94 7.52
C GLY A 181 3.81 3.92 7.15
N ILE A 182 3.43 2.66 6.94
CA ILE A 182 4.35 1.61 6.48
C ILE A 182 4.91 1.93 5.08
N GLY A 183 4.05 2.42 4.18
CA GLY A 183 4.46 2.79 2.82
C GLY A 183 5.49 3.93 2.74
N LEU A 184 5.60 4.76 3.78
CA LEU A 184 6.62 5.81 3.87
C LEU A 184 7.91 5.35 4.59
N ILE A 185 7.84 4.24 5.32
CA ILE A 185 8.99 3.64 6.04
C ILE A 185 9.76 2.66 5.14
N ALA A 186 9.07 1.98 4.22
CA ALA A 186 9.61 0.98 3.29
C ALA A 186 10.36 1.61 2.11
#